data_AF-A0AAI8V9M2-F1
#
_entry.id   AF-A0AAI8V9M2-F1
#
_cell.length_a   1.000
_cell.length_b   1.000
_cell.length_c   1.000
_cell.angle_alpha   90.00
_cell.angle_beta   90.00
_cell.angle_gamma   90.00
#
_symmetry.space_group_name_H-M   'P 1'
#
loop_
_entity.id
_entity.type
_entity.pdbx_description
1 polymer ?
#
loop_
_entity_poly.entity_id
_entity_poly.type
_entity_poly.pdbx_seq_one_letter_code
_entity_poly.pdbx_strand_id
1 'polypeptide(L)'
;MTSMRGTKRKVAKAEGDEEEPVHQVPPVYAPFGKYMAPELQQSFYKPRDILNFCAKSFYERRPEDLSDKQEEAKDKIVSIFKTRKAHYGQDVEGVKSIVPYNRDVRSFMGHLDNFFFFGSLEEHIELHTGLDLNLSDSLYQSESVPCTRRKTQYVRLEIELGAKDKLYDLYTILGNLMHEMVHTWFLVFGCNCDVCDKDKLNTTGVPTDEHGPVFLMLHRLVLSEMRRWDPVMRKLLADDCPGSVTSKSARELGLDTTRLLCPAERKQYQRLRGGRFAERHLIRLTEHHKVLVKPDLKHKQLEAEDKLVAQTKRKEERATDDRKYERAENHDGDEEDDENGAAPPSPPPE
;
A
#
# COMPACT_ATOMS: atom_id res chain seq x y z
N MET A 1 52.70 34.13 -6.40
CA MET A 1 52.13 32.77 -6.48
C MET A 1 52.54 32.00 -5.23
N THR A 2 51.64 31.89 -4.24
CA THR A 2 51.76 30.89 -3.16
C THR A 2 50.38 30.73 -2.54
N SER A 3 49.78 29.57 -2.80
CA SER A 3 48.44 29.17 -2.38
C SER A 3 48.48 28.63 -0.96
N MET A 4 47.76 29.27 -0.03
CA MET A 4 47.53 28.72 1.30
C MET A 4 46.35 27.75 1.26
N ARG A 5 46.66 26.44 1.27
CA ARG A 5 45.71 25.37 1.53
C ARG A 5 45.32 25.37 3.00
N GLY A 6 44.09 25.79 3.30
CA GLY A 6 43.47 25.58 4.60
C GLY A 6 43.06 24.12 4.78
N THR A 7 43.83 23.38 5.60
CA THR A 7 43.52 22.02 6.02
C THR A 7 42.33 22.07 6.99
N LYS A 8 41.15 21.62 6.56
CA LYS A 8 40.00 21.44 7.45
C LYS A 8 40.31 20.31 8.44
N ARG A 9 40.59 20.70 9.69
CA ARG A 9 40.71 19.81 10.84
C ARG A 9 39.38 19.06 11.00
N LYS A 10 39.41 17.73 10.86
CA LYS A 10 38.30 16.86 11.29
C LYS A 10 38.18 17.02 12.81
N VAL A 11 37.08 17.61 13.26
CA VAL A 11 36.67 17.57 14.67
C VAL A 11 36.23 16.13 14.94
N ALA A 12 36.85 15.49 15.92
CA ALA A 12 36.47 14.16 16.39
C ALA A 12 35.01 14.22 16.90
N LYS A 13 34.14 13.39 16.32
CA LYS A 13 32.80 13.11 16.84
C LYS A 13 32.96 12.49 18.23
N ALA A 14 32.21 13.02 19.19
CA ALA A 14 32.14 12.47 20.53
C ALA A 14 31.55 11.05 20.48
N GLU A 15 32.09 10.15 21.29
CA GLU A 15 31.53 8.82 21.53
C GLU A 15 30.14 8.99 22.16
N GLY A 16 29.11 8.56 21.44
CA GLY A 16 27.70 8.74 21.81
C GLY A 16 26.77 9.11 20.65
N ASP A 17 27.28 9.21 19.42
CA ASP A 17 26.42 9.32 18.23
C ASP A 17 25.68 8.00 18.01
N GLU A 18 24.43 7.93 18.48
CA GLU A 18 23.46 6.94 18.04
C GLU A 18 23.49 6.88 16.50
N GLU A 19 23.80 5.72 15.93
CA GLU A 19 23.79 5.52 14.49
C GLU A 19 22.41 5.93 13.95
N GLU A 20 22.39 6.87 12.98
CA GLU A 20 21.13 7.30 12.39
C GLU A 20 20.37 6.06 11.87
N PRO A 21 19.07 5.93 12.17
CA PRO A 21 18.30 4.77 11.76
C PRO A 21 18.31 4.62 10.24
N VAL A 22 18.78 3.47 9.78
CA VAL A 22 18.87 3.13 8.35
C VAL A 22 17.48 2.78 7.84
N HIS A 23 16.79 3.77 7.29
CA HIS A 23 15.52 3.57 6.60
C HIS A 23 15.75 2.88 5.27
N GLN A 24 14.92 1.89 4.94
CA GLN A 24 14.99 1.22 3.64
C GLN A 24 14.24 2.01 2.57
N VAL A 25 14.70 1.88 1.34
CA VAL A 25 13.95 2.31 0.16
C VAL A 25 12.94 1.21 -0.17
N PRO A 26 11.65 1.53 -0.39
CA PRO A 26 10.69 0.53 -0.85
C PRO A 26 11.20 -0.22 -2.09
N PRO A 27 10.89 -1.52 -2.20
CA PRO A 27 11.28 -2.34 -3.35
C PRO A 27 10.67 -1.82 -4.65
N VAL A 28 11.12 -2.38 -5.76
CA VAL A 28 10.56 -2.05 -7.08
C VAL A 28 9.21 -2.75 -7.25
N TYR A 29 8.19 -1.99 -7.65
CA TYR A 29 6.89 -2.51 -8.04
C TYR A 29 6.67 -2.34 -9.55
N ALA A 30 6.03 -3.34 -10.17
CA ALA A 30 5.46 -3.27 -11.50
C ALA A 30 4.29 -4.28 -11.60
N PRO A 31 3.25 -4.01 -12.41
CA PRO A 31 2.01 -4.81 -12.43
C PRO A 31 2.16 -6.17 -13.15
N PHE A 32 3.33 -6.81 -13.13
CA PHE A 32 3.59 -8.07 -13.82
C PHE A 32 4.72 -8.88 -13.18
N GLY A 33 4.69 -10.20 -13.45
CA GLY A 33 5.73 -11.14 -13.08
C GLY A 33 6.07 -11.09 -11.59
N LYS A 34 7.38 -11.12 -11.27
CA LYS A 34 7.87 -11.11 -9.89
C LYS A 34 7.76 -9.76 -9.16
N TYR A 35 7.34 -8.69 -9.86
CA TYR A 35 7.30 -7.34 -9.29
C TYR A 35 5.89 -6.94 -8.80
N MET A 36 4.88 -7.79 -9.03
CA MET A 36 3.48 -7.49 -8.73
C MET A 36 3.13 -7.54 -7.24
N ALA A 37 3.86 -8.34 -6.46
CA ALA A 37 3.67 -8.55 -5.03
C ALA A 37 5.01 -8.32 -4.31
N PRO A 38 5.47 -7.06 -4.21
CA PRO A 38 6.72 -6.73 -3.56
C PRO A 38 6.71 -7.11 -2.07
N GLU A 39 7.75 -7.80 -1.60
CA GLU A 39 7.92 -8.12 -0.18
C GLU A 39 8.34 -6.86 0.59
N LEU A 40 7.55 -6.46 1.59
CA LEU A 40 7.79 -5.29 2.42
C LEU A 40 8.20 -5.69 3.84
N GLN A 41 9.26 -5.10 4.35
CA GLN A 41 9.68 -5.29 5.74
C GLN A 41 8.90 -4.37 6.68
N GLN A 42 8.39 -4.91 7.78
CA GLN A 42 7.62 -4.15 8.77
C GLN A 42 8.49 -3.09 9.47
N SER A 43 7.97 -1.89 9.65
CA SER A 43 8.62 -0.79 10.38
C SER A 43 9.97 -0.28 9.83
N PHE A 44 10.27 -0.46 8.54
CA PHE A 44 11.55 0.00 7.94
C PHE A 44 11.46 1.26 7.06
N TYR A 45 10.26 1.72 6.72
CA TYR A 45 10.09 2.73 5.67
C TYR A 45 9.69 4.08 6.24
N LYS A 46 10.25 5.15 5.68
CA LYS A 46 9.74 6.50 5.99
C LYS A 46 8.27 6.58 5.54
N PRO A 47 7.35 7.10 6.35
CA PRO A 47 5.93 7.11 5.97
C PRO A 47 5.63 7.86 4.66
N ARG A 48 6.43 8.86 4.31
CA ARG A 48 6.28 9.55 3.02
C ARG A 48 6.74 8.69 1.83
N ASP A 49 7.74 7.84 2.01
CA ASP A 49 8.22 6.93 0.97
C ASP A 49 7.20 5.83 0.73
N ILE A 50 6.62 5.27 1.80
CA ILE A 50 5.57 4.25 1.69
C ILE A 50 4.24 4.82 1.15
N LEU A 51 3.91 6.10 1.43
CA LEU A 51 2.82 6.83 0.76
C LEU A 51 3.05 6.90 -0.75
N ASN A 52 4.22 7.37 -1.19
CA ASN A 52 4.53 7.51 -2.61
C ASN A 52 4.55 6.13 -3.30
N PHE A 53 5.08 5.12 -2.62
CA PHE A 53 5.14 3.75 -3.11
C PHE A 53 3.75 3.18 -3.34
N CYS A 54 2.86 3.26 -2.35
CA CYS A 54 1.47 2.83 -2.47
C CYS A 54 0.74 3.60 -3.60
N ALA A 55 0.80 4.93 -3.61
CA ALA A 55 0.08 5.73 -4.60
C ALA A 55 0.47 5.45 -6.06
N LYS A 56 1.73 5.09 -6.31
CA LYS A 56 2.21 4.73 -7.66
C LYS A 56 1.51 3.52 -8.27
N SER A 57 0.98 2.62 -7.45
CA SER A 57 0.37 1.38 -7.94
C SER A 57 -1.03 1.57 -8.50
N PHE A 58 -1.70 2.70 -8.19
CA PHE A 58 -3.10 2.89 -8.56
C PHE A 58 -3.46 4.30 -9.06
N TYR A 59 -2.72 5.34 -8.69
CA TYR A 59 -3.13 6.71 -8.95
C TYR A 59 -3.27 7.00 -10.46
N GLU A 60 -4.50 7.26 -10.89
CA GLU A 60 -4.82 7.58 -12.29
C GLU A 60 -4.31 6.55 -13.30
N ARG A 61 -4.18 5.29 -12.90
CA ARG A 61 -3.90 4.20 -13.83
C ARG A 61 -5.12 3.92 -14.70
N ARG A 62 -4.87 3.60 -15.96
CA ARG A 62 -5.90 3.05 -16.86
C ARG A 62 -5.96 1.54 -16.64
N PRO A 63 -7.06 0.87 -17.06
CA PRO A 63 -7.17 -0.59 -16.95
C PRO A 63 -5.93 -1.33 -17.46
N GLU A 64 -5.42 -0.95 -18.64
CA GLU A 64 -4.22 -1.55 -19.23
C GLU A 64 -2.92 -1.33 -18.44
N ASP A 65 -2.91 -0.39 -17.48
CA ASP A 65 -1.77 -0.11 -16.62
C ASP A 65 -1.87 -0.89 -15.26
N LEU A 66 -2.95 -1.63 -15.00
CA LEU A 66 -3.18 -2.41 -13.78
C LEU A 66 -2.74 -3.86 -13.94
N SER A 67 -2.46 -4.53 -12.81
CA SER A 67 -2.29 -6.00 -12.82
C SER A 67 -3.65 -6.70 -12.83
N ASP A 68 -3.70 -7.94 -13.33
CA ASP A 68 -4.92 -8.77 -13.34
C ASP A 68 -5.56 -8.87 -11.94
N LYS A 69 -4.75 -8.96 -10.88
CA LYS A 69 -5.23 -8.99 -9.49
C LYS A 69 -5.91 -7.70 -9.07
N GLN A 70 -5.39 -6.56 -9.49
CA GLN A 70 -6.02 -5.26 -9.22
C GLN A 70 -7.32 -5.13 -10.00
N GLU A 71 -7.35 -5.51 -11.28
CA GLU A 71 -8.58 -5.48 -12.06
C GLU A 71 -9.66 -6.37 -11.45
N GLU A 72 -9.32 -7.61 -11.09
CA GLU A 72 -10.23 -8.53 -10.43
C GLU A 72 -10.74 -7.95 -9.10
N ALA A 73 -9.84 -7.45 -8.24
CA ALA A 73 -10.21 -6.91 -6.94
C ALA A 73 -11.19 -5.74 -7.06
N LYS A 74 -10.95 -4.81 -7.98
CA LYS A 74 -11.87 -3.70 -8.29
C LYS A 74 -13.25 -4.22 -8.68
N ASP A 75 -13.31 -5.16 -9.63
CA ASP A 75 -14.57 -5.68 -10.15
C ASP A 75 -15.35 -6.44 -9.08
N LYS A 76 -14.66 -7.20 -8.22
CA LYS A 76 -15.27 -7.90 -7.07
C LYS A 76 -15.84 -6.91 -6.05
N ILE A 77 -15.11 -5.84 -5.69
CA ILE A 77 -15.63 -4.81 -4.77
C ILE A 77 -16.90 -4.20 -5.34
N VAL A 78 -16.89 -3.76 -6.61
CA VAL A 78 -18.06 -3.14 -7.24
C VAL A 78 -19.23 -4.11 -7.30
N SER A 79 -18.98 -5.38 -7.63
CA SER A 79 -20.00 -6.43 -7.72
C SER A 79 -20.65 -6.72 -6.35
N ILE A 80 -19.83 -6.93 -5.31
CA ILE A 80 -20.31 -7.13 -3.94
C ILE A 80 -21.10 -5.89 -3.50
N PHE A 81 -20.58 -4.68 -3.75
CA PHE A 81 -21.26 -3.44 -3.36
C PHE A 81 -22.65 -3.35 -3.98
N LYS A 82 -22.77 -3.52 -5.30
CA LYS A 82 -24.08 -3.45 -6.01
C LYS A 82 -25.07 -4.48 -5.49
N THR A 83 -24.59 -5.70 -5.24
CA THR A 83 -25.44 -6.82 -4.81
C THR A 83 -25.88 -6.67 -3.36
N ARG A 84 -24.99 -6.17 -2.49
CA ARG A 84 -25.20 -6.20 -1.04
C ARG A 84 -25.77 -4.91 -0.47
N LYS A 85 -25.60 -3.77 -1.16
CA LYS A 85 -26.00 -2.44 -0.67
C LYS A 85 -27.41 -2.37 -0.08
N ALA A 86 -28.40 -3.00 -0.72
CA ALA A 86 -29.80 -2.96 -0.27
C ALA A 86 -30.06 -3.70 1.05
N HIS A 87 -29.15 -4.59 1.47
CA HIS A 87 -29.26 -5.34 2.73
C HIS A 87 -28.66 -4.59 3.92
N TYR A 88 -27.80 -3.61 3.68
CA TYR A 88 -27.25 -2.76 4.73
C TYR A 88 -28.22 -1.63 5.10
N GLY A 89 -28.08 -1.07 6.31
CA GLY A 89 -29.03 -0.08 6.83
C GLY A 89 -30.34 -0.66 7.38
N GLN A 90 -30.51 -1.99 7.34
CA GLN A 90 -31.70 -2.71 7.80
C GLN A 90 -31.50 -3.25 9.23
N ASP A 91 -32.61 -3.59 9.87
CA ASP A 91 -32.60 -4.24 11.17
C ASP A 91 -32.17 -5.72 11.05
N VAL A 92 -31.54 -6.24 12.10
CA VAL A 92 -30.94 -7.58 12.15
C VAL A 92 -31.39 -8.34 13.39
N GLU A 93 -31.93 -9.55 13.19
CA GLU A 93 -32.41 -10.40 14.28
C GLU A 93 -31.27 -11.24 14.88
N GLY A 94 -30.60 -10.67 15.88
CA GLY A 94 -29.63 -11.36 16.73
C GLY A 94 -28.31 -11.75 16.04
N VAL A 95 -27.37 -12.31 16.81
CA VAL A 95 -25.96 -12.47 16.42
C VAL A 95 -25.74 -13.44 15.24
N LYS A 96 -26.59 -14.44 15.02
CA LYS A 96 -26.42 -15.35 13.86
C LYS A 96 -26.69 -14.66 12.52
N SER A 97 -27.49 -13.59 12.53
CA SER A 97 -27.83 -12.84 11.33
C SER A 97 -26.68 -11.96 10.82
N ILE A 98 -25.63 -11.71 11.63
CA ILE A 98 -24.49 -10.85 11.23
C ILE A 98 -23.41 -11.57 10.41
N VAL A 99 -23.40 -12.91 10.40
CA VAL A 99 -22.35 -13.72 9.74
C VAL A 99 -22.15 -13.37 8.26
N PRO A 100 -23.20 -13.16 7.43
CA PRO A 100 -23.00 -12.77 6.04
C PRO A 100 -22.27 -11.43 5.89
N TYR A 101 -22.54 -10.47 6.78
CA TYR A 101 -21.94 -9.14 6.73
C TYR A 101 -20.46 -9.18 7.17
N ASN A 102 -20.12 -10.03 8.15
CA ASN A 102 -18.71 -10.30 8.49
C ASN A 102 -17.92 -10.82 7.29
N ARG A 103 -18.53 -11.74 6.51
CA ARG A 103 -17.92 -12.26 5.28
C ARG A 103 -17.77 -11.18 4.22
N ASP A 104 -18.77 -10.32 4.06
CA ASP A 104 -18.72 -9.20 3.12
C ASP A 104 -17.56 -8.24 3.46
N VAL A 105 -17.42 -7.82 4.73
CA VAL A 105 -16.32 -6.96 5.19
C VAL A 105 -14.95 -7.61 4.99
N ARG A 106 -14.80 -8.90 5.31
CA ARG A 106 -13.56 -9.64 5.05
C ARG A 106 -13.22 -9.70 3.56
N SER A 107 -14.25 -9.86 2.71
CA SER A 107 -14.07 -9.89 1.25
C SER A 107 -13.64 -8.52 0.73
N PHE A 108 -14.26 -7.43 1.22
CA PHE A 108 -13.82 -6.08 0.91
C PHE A 108 -12.37 -5.85 1.36
N MET A 109 -11.99 -6.28 2.56
CA MET A 109 -10.62 -6.12 3.08
C MET A 109 -9.59 -6.78 2.15
N GLY A 110 -9.82 -8.05 1.80
CA GLY A 110 -8.90 -8.78 0.91
C GLY A 110 -8.80 -8.13 -0.48
N HIS A 111 -9.90 -7.65 -1.05
CA HIS A 111 -9.85 -6.96 -2.34
C HIS A 111 -9.24 -5.55 -2.25
N LEU A 112 -9.49 -4.80 -1.18
CA LEU A 112 -8.83 -3.50 -0.96
C LEU A 112 -7.31 -3.69 -0.80
N ASP A 113 -6.88 -4.73 -0.10
CA ASP A 113 -5.47 -5.09 0.04
C ASP A 113 -4.83 -5.41 -1.31
N ASN A 114 -5.45 -6.31 -2.07
CA ASN A 114 -4.97 -6.66 -3.41
C ASN A 114 -4.91 -5.45 -4.37
N PHE A 115 -5.86 -4.52 -4.27
CA PHE A 115 -5.90 -3.35 -5.16
C PHE A 115 -4.86 -2.28 -4.78
N PHE A 116 -4.86 -1.86 -3.52
CA PHE A 116 -4.14 -0.66 -3.05
C PHE A 116 -2.81 -0.99 -2.37
N PHE A 117 -2.73 -2.14 -1.71
CA PHE A 117 -1.66 -2.48 -0.77
C PHE A 117 -0.93 -3.78 -1.14
N PHE A 118 -1.00 -4.15 -2.42
CA PHE A 118 -0.23 -5.25 -3.03
C PHE A 118 -0.54 -6.66 -2.46
N GLY A 119 -1.62 -6.82 -1.70
CA GLY A 119 -1.87 -8.05 -0.96
C GLY A 119 -0.90 -8.25 0.21
N SER A 120 -0.31 -7.16 0.72
CA SER A 120 0.71 -7.19 1.77
C SER A 120 0.14 -6.95 3.17
N LEU A 121 -1.13 -6.58 3.32
CA LEU A 121 -1.72 -6.30 4.63
C LEU A 121 -2.43 -7.49 5.27
N GLU A 122 -3.01 -8.39 4.48
CA GLU A 122 -3.87 -9.47 4.98
C GLU A 122 -3.17 -10.34 6.05
N GLU A 123 -1.89 -10.66 5.87
CA GLU A 123 -1.10 -11.43 6.84
C GLU A 123 -0.77 -10.69 8.14
N HIS A 124 -1.02 -9.38 8.18
CA HIS A 124 -0.73 -8.50 9.31
C HIS A 124 -1.99 -8.00 9.99
N ILE A 125 -3.18 -8.39 9.52
CA ILE A 125 -4.46 -7.94 10.06
C ILE A 125 -5.20 -9.07 10.79
N GLU A 126 -5.70 -8.76 11.99
CA GLU A 126 -6.75 -9.54 12.65
C GLU A 126 -8.07 -8.74 12.60
N LEU A 127 -8.99 -9.11 11.70
CA LEU A 127 -10.27 -8.42 11.52
C LEU A 127 -11.33 -8.89 12.53
N HIS A 128 -11.84 -7.95 13.33
CA HIS A 128 -12.91 -8.10 14.30
C HIS A 128 -14.09 -7.24 13.87
N THR A 129 -15.26 -7.86 13.71
CA THR A 129 -16.48 -7.18 13.27
C THR A 129 -17.64 -7.56 14.18
N GLY A 130 -18.53 -6.60 14.48
CA GLY A 130 -19.67 -6.83 15.36
C GLY A 130 -20.61 -5.65 15.44
N LEU A 131 -21.70 -5.81 16.20
CA LEU A 131 -22.59 -4.72 16.60
C LEU A 131 -22.19 -4.23 17.98
N ASP A 132 -22.38 -2.94 18.25
CA ASP A 132 -22.10 -2.32 19.55
C ASP A 132 -20.71 -2.68 20.08
N LEU A 133 -19.69 -2.57 19.22
CA LEU A 133 -18.32 -2.78 19.65
C LEU A 133 -17.99 -1.67 20.65
N ASN A 134 -17.53 -2.03 21.85
CA ASN A 134 -17.15 -1.06 22.88
C ASN A 134 -15.77 -0.47 22.57
N LEU A 135 -15.72 0.33 21.50
CA LEU A 135 -14.51 0.98 21.00
C LEU A 135 -14.08 2.10 21.95
N SER A 136 -12.77 2.35 22.00
CA SER A 136 -12.18 3.27 22.98
C SER A 136 -12.61 4.73 22.79
N ASP A 137 -13.06 5.09 21.59
CA ASP A 137 -13.61 6.40 21.24
C ASP A 137 -15.01 6.29 20.62
N SER A 138 -16.04 6.75 21.34
CA SER A 138 -17.44 6.71 20.91
C SER A 138 -17.78 7.49 19.62
N LEU A 139 -16.81 8.24 19.08
CA LEU A 139 -16.97 9.03 17.86
C LEU A 139 -16.66 8.22 16.58
N TYR A 140 -15.83 7.18 16.70
CA TYR A 140 -15.37 6.40 15.56
C TYR A 140 -15.95 4.99 15.66
N GLN A 141 -16.66 4.58 14.60
CA GLN A 141 -17.27 3.27 14.46
C GLN A 141 -16.26 2.21 14.01
N SER A 142 -14.97 2.50 14.16
CA SER A 142 -13.85 1.61 13.83
C SER A 142 -12.57 2.05 14.54
N GLU A 143 -11.63 1.10 14.71
CA GLU A 143 -10.33 1.35 15.34
C GLU A 143 -9.24 0.41 14.78
N SER A 144 -8.01 0.90 14.68
CA SER A 144 -6.81 0.14 14.30
C SER A 144 -5.86 -0.01 15.50
N VAL A 145 -5.80 -1.19 16.10
CA VAL A 145 -5.03 -1.40 17.35
C VAL A 145 -3.74 -2.21 17.09
N PRO A 146 -2.54 -1.62 17.29
CA PRO A 146 -1.30 -2.39 17.19
C PRO A 146 -1.24 -3.44 18.32
N CYS A 147 -1.01 -4.69 17.93
CA CYS A 147 -1.01 -5.84 18.82
C CYS A 147 0.31 -6.62 18.70
N THR A 148 0.65 -7.38 19.74
CA THR A 148 1.78 -8.31 19.71
C THR A 148 1.36 -9.66 20.30
N ARG A 149 1.52 -10.73 19.54
CA ARG A 149 1.27 -12.11 19.99
C ARG A 149 2.48 -12.97 19.68
N ARG A 150 3.09 -13.56 20.73
CA ARG A 150 4.26 -14.45 20.60
C ARG A 150 5.43 -13.83 19.80
N LYS A 151 5.71 -12.54 20.03
CA LYS A 151 6.72 -11.71 19.33
C LYS A 151 6.39 -11.37 17.87
N THR A 152 5.24 -11.79 17.34
CA THR A 152 4.74 -11.32 16.05
C THR A 152 3.89 -10.07 16.27
N GLN A 153 4.23 -9.00 15.56
CA GLN A 153 3.44 -7.77 15.51
C GLN A 153 2.35 -7.91 14.44
N TYR A 154 1.16 -7.42 14.75
CA TYR A 154 0.02 -7.37 13.84
C TYR A 154 -0.90 -6.21 14.25
N VAL A 155 -1.85 -5.84 13.40
CA VAL A 155 -2.85 -4.82 13.70
C VAL A 155 -4.20 -5.51 13.81
N ARG A 156 -4.92 -5.25 14.89
CA ARG A 156 -6.32 -5.66 15.00
C ARG A 156 -7.17 -4.55 14.41
N LEU A 157 -8.00 -4.90 13.43
CA LEU A 157 -8.97 -3.98 12.86
C LEU A 157 -10.33 -4.27 13.45
N GLU A 158 -10.88 -3.32 14.18
CA GLU A 158 -12.21 -3.40 14.78
C GLU A 158 -13.17 -2.56 13.93
N ILE A 159 -14.16 -3.18 13.28
CA ILE A 159 -15.13 -2.50 12.41
C ILE A 159 -16.54 -2.74 12.97
N GLU A 160 -17.18 -1.68 13.47
CA GLU A 160 -18.57 -1.75 13.92
C GLU A 160 -19.51 -1.79 12.72
N LEU A 161 -20.37 -2.81 12.69
CA LEU A 161 -21.33 -3.03 11.61
C LEU A 161 -22.65 -2.30 11.83
N GLY A 162 -22.92 -1.82 13.03
CA GLY A 162 -24.18 -1.23 13.42
C GLY A 162 -24.32 -1.07 14.93
N ALA A 163 -25.38 -0.39 15.33
CA ALA A 163 -25.71 -0.15 16.73
C ALA A 163 -27.05 -0.82 17.06
N LYS A 164 -27.14 -1.46 18.23
CA LYS A 164 -28.28 -2.25 18.68
C LYS A 164 -28.61 -3.35 17.67
N ASP A 165 -29.81 -3.29 17.10
CA ASP A 165 -30.36 -4.21 16.12
C ASP A 165 -30.33 -3.64 14.71
N LYS A 166 -29.61 -2.54 14.45
CA LYS A 166 -29.60 -1.89 13.14
C LYS A 166 -28.21 -1.78 12.55
N LEU A 167 -28.04 -2.29 11.32
CA LEU A 167 -26.81 -2.14 10.56
C LEU A 167 -26.60 -0.70 10.10
N TYR A 168 -25.35 -0.27 10.07
CA TYR A 168 -24.97 0.91 9.30
C TYR A 168 -25.11 0.63 7.80
N ASP A 169 -25.22 1.69 7.02
CA ASP A 169 -25.26 1.56 5.57
C ASP A 169 -23.89 1.12 5.02
N LEU A 170 -23.90 0.54 3.82
CA LEU A 170 -22.68 -0.03 3.23
C LEU A 170 -21.62 1.02 2.88
N TYR A 171 -21.99 2.28 2.63
CA TYR A 171 -20.98 3.32 2.41
C TYR A 171 -20.21 3.61 3.69
N THR A 172 -20.91 3.64 4.82
CA THR A 172 -20.29 3.85 6.14
C THR A 172 -19.30 2.73 6.45
N ILE A 173 -19.73 1.47 6.35
CA ILE A 173 -18.87 0.32 6.67
C ILE A 173 -17.66 0.21 5.73
N LEU A 174 -17.87 0.38 4.42
CA LEU A 174 -16.76 0.33 3.46
C LEU A 174 -15.82 1.54 3.62
N GLY A 175 -16.37 2.71 3.98
CA GLY A 175 -15.60 3.90 4.29
C GLY A 175 -14.69 3.69 5.49
N ASN A 176 -15.25 3.18 6.59
CA ASN A 176 -14.53 2.86 7.83
C ASN A 176 -13.45 1.80 7.58
N LEU A 177 -13.78 0.71 6.87
CA LEU A 177 -12.79 -0.31 6.53
C LEU A 177 -11.63 0.27 5.72
N MET A 178 -11.90 1.05 4.67
CA MET A 178 -10.86 1.68 3.87
C MET A 178 -9.99 2.62 4.71
N HIS A 179 -10.63 3.40 5.60
CA HIS A 179 -9.97 4.30 6.53
C HIS A 179 -8.97 3.55 7.44
N GLU A 180 -9.44 2.50 8.12
CA GLU A 180 -8.60 1.68 9.00
C GLU A 180 -7.48 0.93 8.26
N MET A 181 -7.72 0.50 7.01
CA MET A 181 -6.66 -0.10 6.20
C MET A 181 -5.54 0.90 5.88
N VAL A 182 -5.86 2.19 5.72
CA VAL A 182 -4.84 3.24 5.56
C VAL A 182 -4.07 3.45 6.88
N HIS A 183 -4.71 3.41 8.04
CA HIS A 183 -4.00 3.41 9.34
C HIS A 183 -3.05 2.22 9.42
N THR A 184 -3.57 1.01 9.15
CA THR A 184 -2.81 -0.24 9.18
C THR A 184 -1.57 -0.17 8.29
N TRP A 185 -1.69 0.36 7.07
CA TRP A 185 -0.55 0.53 6.17
C TRP A 185 0.63 1.27 6.80
N PHE A 186 0.36 2.36 7.52
CA PHE A 186 1.40 3.11 8.21
C PHE A 186 1.85 2.45 9.52
N LEU A 187 0.95 1.80 10.25
CA LEU A 187 1.28 1.08 11.49
C LEU A 187 2.18 -0.14 11.24
N VAL A 188 1.98 -0.84 10.12
CA VAL A 188 2.73 -2.05 9.78
C VAL A 188 4.08 -1.71 9.14
N PHE A 189 4.10 -0.83 8.13
CA PHE A 189 5.29 -0.61 7.31
C PHE A 189 6.04 0.69 7.63
N GLY A 190 5.39 1.65 8.30
CA GLY A 190 6.01 2.90 8.71
C GLY A 190 7.03 2.71 9.82
N CYS A 191 8.22 3.30 9.66
CA CYS A 191 9.26 3.26 10.67
C CYS A 191 8.83 4.01 11.95
N ASN A 192 9.20 3.47 13.10
CA ASN A 192 8.92 3.99 14.43
C ASN A 192 10.19 4.40 15.20
N CYS A 193 11.34 4.55 14.53
CA CYS A 193 12.55 5.06 15.15
C CYS A 193 12.37 6.48 15.70
N ASP A 194 13.21 6.92 16.63
CA ASP A 194 13.12 8.24 17.28
C ASP A 194 13.01 9.43 16.31
N VAL A 195 13.64 9.33 15.14
CA VAL A 195 13.55 10.35 14.09
C VAL A 195 12.16 10.38 13.47
N CYS A 196 11.59 9.22 13.14
CA CYS A 196 10.23 9.11 12.60
C CYS A 196 9.16 9.33 13.67
N ASP A 197 9.43 8.96 14.92
CA ASP A 197 8.57 9.20 16.07
C ASP A 197 8.35 10.70 16.29
N LYS A 198 9.43 11.49 16.23
CA LYS A 198 9.34 12.95 16.25
C LYS A 198 8.48 13.47 15.10
N ASP A 199 8.49 12.82 13.94
CA ASP A 199 7.67 13.18 12.79
C ASP A 199 6.27 12.53 12.79
N LYS A 200 5.85 11.80 13.83
CA LYS A 200 4.52 11.16 13.92
C LYS A 200 3.38 12.13 13.70
N LEU A 201 3.47 13.33 14.27
CA LEU A 201 2.51 14.43 14.07
C LEU A 201 2.23 14.72 12.58
N ASN A 202 3.24 14.52 11.74
CA ASN A 202 3.18 14.77 10.31
C ASN A 202 2.77 13.53 9.51
N THR A 203 2.89 12.33 10.09
CA THR A 203 2.64 11.06 9.42
C THR A 203 1.24 10.54 9.77
N THR A 204 1.07 10.06 10.99
CA THR A 204 -0.17 9.58 11.58
C THR A 204 -0.83 10.64 12.45
N GLY A 205 -0.27 11.82 12.66
CA GLY A 205 -0.97 12.86 13.44
C GLY A 205 -0.72 12.74 14.94
N VAL A 206 -1.55 13.45 15.69
CA VAL A 206 -1.55 13.49 17.16
C VAL A 206 -2.27 12.26 17.70
N PRO A 207 -1.89 11.70 18.87
CA PRO A 207 -2.48 10.46 19.38
C PRO A 207 -4.01 10.49 19.55
N THR A 208 -4.62 11.66 19.70
CA THR A 208 -6.08 11.81 19.87
C THR A 208 -6.86 11.99 18.56
N ASP A 209 -6.16 12.19 17.44
CA ASP A 209 -6.79 12.37 16.11
C ASP A 209 -6.34 11.25 15.18
N GLU A 210 -5.07 10.86 15.23
CA GLU A 210 -4.46 9.87 14.34
C GLU A 210 -4.60 10.14 12.83
N HIS A 211 -4.97 11.38 12.43
CA HIS A 211 -5.14 11.80 11.04
C HIS A 211 -4.07 12.80 10.55
N GLY A 212 -2.80 12.39 10.61
CA GLY A 212 -1.69 13.19 10.10
C GLY A 212 -1.78 13.55 8.61
N PRO A 213 -1.05 14.57 8.12
CA PRO A 213 -1.04 14.94 6.71
C PRO A 213 -0.75 13.79 5.74
N VAL A 214 0.20 12.89 6.04
CA VAL A 214 0.54 11.71 5.21
C VAL A 214 -0.63 10.73 5.14
N PHE A 215 -1.26 10.43 6.27
CA PHE A 215 -2.51 9.66 6.31
C PHE A 215 -3.59 10.27 5.41
N LEU A 216 -3.91 11.56 5.63
CA LEU A 216 -4.97 12.27 4.90
C LEU A 216 -4.71 12.28 3.38
N MET A 217 -3.44 12.36 2.98
CA MET A 217 -3.05 12.25 1.57
C MET A 217 -3.38 10.86 1.01
N LEU A 218 -2.93 9.78 1.65
CA LEU A 218 -3.20 8.43 1.14
C LEU A 218 -4.69 8.11 1.13
N HIS A 219 -5.39 8.37 2.24
CA HIS A 219 -6.83 8.18 2.38
C HIS A 219 -7.61 8.86 1.25
N ARG A 220 -7.29 10.13 0.97
CA ARG A 220 -7.94 10.88 -0.11
C ARG A 220 -7.64 10.28 -1.48
N LEU A 221 -6.43 9.78 -1.74
CA LEU A 221 -6.09 9.18 -3.03
C LEU A 221 -6.85 7.85 -3.23
N VAL A 222 -6.84 6.98 -2.22
CA VAL A 222 -7.60 5.71 -2.23
C VAL A 222 -9.09 5.98 -2.49
N LEU A 223 -9.69 6.88 -1.71
CA LEU A 223 -11.09 7.26 -1.87
C LEU A 223 -11.42 7.83 -3.26
N SER A 224 -10.53 8.67 -3.80
CA SER A 224 -10.73 9.25 -5.14
C SER A 224 -10.72 8.17 -6.22
N GLU A 225 -9.83 7.19 -6.07
CA GLU A 225 -9.75 6.07 -7.01
C GLU A 225 -10.99 5.17 -6.91
N MET A 226 -11.42 4.80 -5.70
CA MET A 226 -12.64 4.02 -5.49
C MET A 226 -13.89 4.67 -6.10
N ARG A 227 -14.03 6.00 -5.97
CA ARG A 227 -15.15 6.77 -6.54
C ARG A 227 -15.17 6.79 -8.07
N ARG A 228 -14.05 6.48 -8.72
CA ARG A 228 -13.93 6.43 -10.19
C ARG A 228 -14.30 5.07 -10.77
N TRP A 229 -14.22 4.00 -9.99
CA TRP A 229 -14.46 2.64 -10.46
C TRP A 229 -15.86 2.44 -11.03
N ASP A 230 -16.90 2.99 -10.37
CA ASP A 230 -18.29 2.80 -10.79
C ASP A 230 -19.19 3.96 -10.31
N PRO A 231 -20.25 4.33 -11.05
CA PRO A 231 -21.21 5.34 -10.61
C PRO A 231 -21.79 5.10 -9.21
N VAL A 232 -21.98 3.84 -8.80
CA VAL A 232 -22.51 3.50 -7.47
C VAL A 232 -21.56 3.95 -6.34
N MET A 233 -20.26 4.02 -6.61
CA MET A 233 -19.23 4.34 -5.62
C MET A 233 -19.01 5.84 -5.44
N ARG A 234 -19.50 6.69 -6.37
CA ARG A 234 -19.28 8.15 -6.36
C ARG A 234 -19.65 8.85 -5.05
N LYS A 235 -20.62 8.30 -4.32
CA LYS A 235 -21.13 8.85 -3.05
C LYS A 235 -20.40 8.38 -1.80
N LEU A 236 -19.46 7.43 -1.91
CA LEU A 236 -18.71 6.91 -0.76
C LEU A 236 -18.04 8.06 0.00
N LEU A 237 -18.42 8.30 1.27
CA LEU A 237 -17.93 9.39 2.11
C LEU A 237 -18.09 10.80 1.49
N ALA A 238 -19.08 11.04 0.62
CA ALA A 238 -19.21 12.32 -0.10
C ALA A 238 -19.39 13.53 0.82
N ASP A 239 -20.08 13.34 1.94
CA ASP A 239 -20.38 14.42 2.89
C ASP A 239 -19.15 14.85 3.67
N ASP A 240 -18.35 13.88 4.12
CA ASP A 240 -17.12 14.12 4.88
C ASP A 240 -15.93 14.49 3.97
N CYS A 241 -15.81 13.87 2.80
CA CYS A 241 -14.70 14.05 1.86
C CYS A 241 -15.18 14.59 0.49
N PRO A 242 -15.68 15.84 0.38
CA PRO A 242 -16.27 16.34 -0.86
C PRO A 242 -15.21 16.59 -1.94
N GLY A 243 -15.53 16.21 -3.19
CA GLY A 243 -14.67 16.47 -4.34
C GLY A 243 -13.27 15.88 -4.16
N SER A 244 -12.24 16.75 -4.20
CA SER A 244 -10.82 16.40 -4.02
C SER A 244 -10.26 16.80 -2.64
N VAL A 245 -11.13 17.13 -1.69
CA VAL A 245 -10.76 17.63 -0.35
C VAL A 245 -10.69 16.45 0.62
N THR A 246 -9.76 16.52 1.57
CA THR A 246 -9.64 15.55 2.67
C THR A 246 -10.82 15.62 3.64
N SER A 247 -10.94 14.63 4.53
CA SER A 247 -12.00 14.50 5.54
C SER A 247 -12.23 15.80 6.32
N LYS A 248 -13.49 16.19 6.48
CA LYS A 248 -13.91 17.34 7.27
C LYS A 248 -13.80 17.03 8.76
N SER A 249 -14.31 15.87 9.19
CA SER A 249 -14.27 15.45 10.60
C SER A 249 -12.83 15.37 11.11
N ALA A 250 -11.94 14.70 10.38
CA ALA A 250 -10.52 14.63 10.73
C ALA A 250 -9.84 16.01 10.73
N ARG A 251 -10.28 16.93 9.86
CA ARG A 251 -9.75 18.31 9.86
C ARG A 251 -10.19 19.09 11.09
N GLU A 252 -11.44 18.96 11.49
CA GLU A 252 -11.99 19.62 12.67
C GLU A 252 -11.27 19.12 13.92
N LEU A 253 -11.14 17.80 14.07
CA LEU A 253 -10.41 17.19 15.17
C LEU A 253 -8.91 17.57 15.18
N GLY A 254 -8.27 17.56 14.01
CA GLY A 254 -6.89 17.98 13.85
C GLY A 254 -6.67 19.47 14.20
N LEU A 255 -7.64 20.34 13.92
CA LEU A 255 -7.58 21.76 14.31
C LEU A 255 -7.66 21.93 15.82
N ASP A 256 -8.59 21.23 16.48
CA ASP A 256 -8.73 21.28 17.93
C ASP A 256 -7.50 20.75 18.62
N THR A 257 -6.94 19.64 18.14
CA THR A 257 -5.73 19.10 18.74
C THR A 257 -4.50 19.98 18.46
N THR A 258 -4.40 20.61 17.28
CA THR A 258 -3.30 21.55 16.97
C THR A 258 -3.29 22.76 17.93
N ARG A 259 -4.44 23.16 18.48
CA ARG A 259 -4.54 24.22 19.50
C ARG A 259 -3.90 23.81 20.82
N LEU A 260 -3.93 22.51 21.14
CA LEU A 260 -3.34 21.93 22.35
C LEU A 260 -1.82 21.75 22.25
N LEU A 261 -1.27 21.71 21.03
CA LEU A 261 0.18 21.60 20.80
C LEU A 261 0.95 22.83 21.30
N CYS A 262 2.14 22.58 21.84
CA CYS A 262 3.06 23.66 22.21
C CYS A 262 3.60 24.37 20.95
N PRO A 263 4.20 25.58 21.08
CA PRO A 263 4.69 26.34 19.91
C PRO A 263 5.70 25.59 19.03
N ALA A 264 6.56 24.74 19.63
CA ALA A 264 7.55 23.96 18.89
C ALA A 264 6.91 22.86 18.02
N GLU A 265 6.00 22.08 18.61
CA GLU A 265 5.24 21.03 17.92
C GLU A 265 4.35 21.62 16.82
N ARG A 266 3.67 22.74 17.11
CA ARG A 266 2.85 23.43 16.12
C ARG A 266 3.68 23.88 14.91
N LYS A 267 4.89 24.40 15.13
CA LYS A 267 5.81 24.76 14.04
C LYS A 267 6.22 23.53 13.22
N GLN A 268 6.46 22.39 13.87
CA GLN A 268 6.78 21.14 13.17
C GLN A 268 5.61 20.61 12.35
N TYR A 269 4.39 20.62 12.91
CA TYR A 269 3.16 20.24 12.22
C TYR A 269 2.87 21.14 11.01
N GLN A 270 3.09 22.45 11.15
CA GLN A 270 2.88 23.41 10.05
C GLN A 270 3.97 23.31 8.97
N ARG A 271 5.16 22.77 9.26
CA ARG A 271 6.28 22.71 8.31
C ARG A 271 5.91 21.99 7.01
N LEU A 272 5.17 20.89 7.09
CA LEU A 272 4.74 20.14 5.90
C LEU A 272 3.57 20.76 5.15
N ARG A 273 2.85 21.69 5.79
CA ARG A 273 1.75 22.44 5.17
C ARG A 273 2.23 23.74 4.50
N GLY A 274 3.47 24.18 4.77
CA GLY A 274 4.06 25.38 4.19
C GLY A 274 4.46 25.23 2.71
N GLY A 275 4.01 26.16 1.87
CA GLY A 275 4.06 26.08 0.40
C GLY A 275 5.43 25.71 -0.22
N ARG A 276 6.52 26.41 0.14
CA ARG A 276 7.84 26.18 -0.49
C ARG A 276 8.47 24.81 -0.17
N PHE A 277 8.18 24.23 0.99
CA PHE A 277 8.66 22.89 1.34
C PHE A 277 7.80 21.82 0.67
N ALA A 278 6.47 22.00 0.71
CA ALA A 278 5.50 21.08 0.15
C ALA A 278 5.61 20.93 -1.38
N GLU A 279 6.04 21.97 -2.09
CA GLU A 279 6.23 21.96 -3.56
C GLU A 279 7.27 20.95 -4.05
N ARG A 280 8.19 20.49 -3.20
CA ARG A 280 9.18 19.48 -3.59
C ARG A 280 8.59 18.08 -3.62
N HIS A 281 7.53 17.83 -2.87
CA HIS A 281 6.94 16.51 -2.73
C HIS A 281 6.11 16.08 -3.95
N LEU A 282 6.10 14.78 -4.22
CA LEU A 282 5.29 14.18 -5.30
C LEU A 282 3.79 14.24 -4.96
N ILE A 283 3.44 14.02 -3.70
CA ILE A 283 2.08 14.13 -3.18
C ILE A 283 2.09 15.18 -2.07
N ARG A 284 1.18 16.16 -2.15
CA ARG A 284 1.10 17.26 -1.20
C ARG A 284 -0.33 17.63 -0.86
N LEU A 285 -0.51 18.14 0.35
CA LEU A 285 -1.74 18.79 0.82
C LEU A 285 -1.63 20.30 0.58
N THR A 286 -2.66 20.92 0.01
CA THR A 286 -2.74 22.38 -0.16
C THR A 286 -3.27 23.06 1.10
N GLU A 287 -3.18 24.39 1.14
CA GLU A 287 -3.80 25.22 2.19
C GLU A 287 -5.33 25.05 2.25
N HIS A 288 -5.96 24.68 1.12
CA HIS A 288 -7.38 24.36 1.04
C HIS A 288 -7.66 22.86 1.26
N HIS A 289 -6.72 22.12 1.82
CA HIS A 289 -6.84 20.69 2.13
C HIS A 289 -7.16 19.81 0.91
N LYS A 290 -6.77 20.25 -0.29
CA LYS A 290 -6.81 19.42 -1.49
C LYS A 290 -5.54 18.60 -1.56
N VAL A 291 -5.65 17.35 -2.01
CA VAL A 291 -4.48 16.53 -2.31
C VAL A 291 -4.13 16.72 -3.77
N LEU A 292 -2.88 17.12 -4.03
CA LEU A 292 -2.33 17.27 -5.36
C LEU A 292 -1.20 16.27 -5.56
N VAL A 293 -1.22 15.61 -6.70
CA VAL A 293 -0.18 14.67 -7.14
C VAL A 293 0.56 15.27 -8.33
N LYS A 294 1.88 15.26 -8.29
CA LYS A 294 2.71 15.66 -9.42
C LYS A 294 2.57 14.63 -10.54
N PRO A 295 2.42 15.05 -11.81
CA PRO A 295 2.39 14.13 -12.95
C PRO A 295 3.60 13.19 -13.00
N ASP A 296 4.77 13.68 -12.55
CA ASP A 296 6.00 12.91 -12.37
C ASP A 296 5.82 11.58 -11.61
N LEU A 297 4.89 11.50 -10.65
CA LEU A 297 4.68 10.27 -9.89
C LEU A 297 4.29 9.11 -10.81
N LYS A 298 3.31 9.35 -11.69
CA LYS A 298 2.81 8.38 -12.67
C LYS A 298 3.81 8.19 -13.80
N HIS A 299 4.28 9.28 -14.42
CA HIS A 299 5.16 9.19 -15.59
C HIS A 299 6.46 8.42 -15.30
N LYS A 300 7.14 8.73 -14.19
CA LYS A 300 8.36 8.02 -13.80
C LYS A 300 8.12 6.56 -13.47
N GLN A 301 6.93 6.22 -12.98
CA GLN A 301 6.56 4.84 -12.69
C GLN A 301 6.35 4.04 -13.98
N LEU A 302 5.58 4.57 -14.94
CA LEU A 302 5.38 3.92 -16.24
C LEU A 302 6.69 3.76 -17.00
N GLU A 303 7.54 4.79 -17.02
CA GLU A 303 8.89 4.69 -17.62
C GLU A 303 9.77 3.62 -16.96
N ALA A 304 9.64 3.42 -15.65
CA ALA A 304 10.37 2.37 -14.94
C ALA A 304 9.83 0.98 -15.30
N GLU A 305 8.52 0.83 -15.43
CA GLU A 305 7.85 -0.40 -15.85
C GLU A 305 8.24 -0.81 -17.28
N ASP A 306 8.20 0.12 -18.23
CA ASP A 306 8.62 -0.13 -19.61
C ASP A 306 10.07 -0.63 -19.68
N LYS A 307 10.97 -0.05 -18.87
CA LYS A 307 12.35 -0.50 -18.75
C LYS A 307 12.45 -1.92 -18.20
N LEU A 308 11.63 -2.29 -17.22
CA LEU A 308 11.60 -3.63 -16.65
C LEU A 308 11.07 -4.66 -17.64
N VAL A 309 10.03 -4.32 -18.42
CA VAL A 309 9.52 -5.17 -19.51
C VAL A 309 10.63 -5.42 -20.54
N ALA A 310 11.27 -4.35 -21.02
CA ALA A 310 12.36 -4.45 -21.99
C ALA A 310 13.55 -5.26 -21.47
N GLN A 311 13.91 -5.11 -20.20
CA GLN A 311 14.96 -5.91 -19.56
C GLN A 311 14.59 -7.39 -19.45
N THR A 312 13.33 -7.70 -19.13
CA THR A 312 12.85 -9.08 -18.99
C THR A 312 12.87 -9.78 -20.34
N LYS A 313 12.32 -9.14 -21.37
CA LYS A 313 12.33 -9.65 -22.75
C LYS A 313 13.76 -9.94 -23.25
N ARG A 314 14.69 -9.01 -23.04
CA ARG A 314 16.11 -9.21 -23.42
C ARG A 314 16.77 -10.39 -22.69
N LYS A 315 16.39 -10.66 -21.44
CA LYS A 315 16.90 -11.81 -20.68
C LYS A 315 16.35 -13.12 -21.21
N GLU A 316 15.07 -13.16 -21.59
CA GLU A 316 14.43 -14.33 -22.18
C GLU A 316 15.00 -14.65 -23.57
N GLU A 317 15.23 -13.62 -24.41
CA GLU A 317 15.89 -13.76 -25.71
C GLU A 317 17.29 -14.36 -25.56
N ARG A 318 18.12 -13.80 -24.66
CA ARG A 318 19.46 -14.34 -24.38
C ARG A 318 19.42 -15.78 -23.88
N ALA A 319 18.55 -16.09 -22.91
CA ALA A 319 18.43 -17.45 -22.40
C ALA A 319 17.96 -18.46 -23.47
N THR A 320 17.18 -18.01 -24.45
CA THR A 320 16.76 -18.84 -25.58
C THR A 320 17.92 -19.07 -26.55
N ASP A 321 18.73 -18.05 -26.82
CA ASP A 321 19.91 -18.16 -27.68
C ASP A 321 20.97 -19.05 -27.04
N ASP A 322 21.26 -18.88 -25.75
CA ASP A 322 22.22 -19.73 -24.99
C ASP A 322 21.81 -21.21 -25.06
N ARG A 323 20.52 -21.53 -24.88
CA ARG A 323 19.99 -22.91 -25.03
C ARG A 323 20.13 -23.47 -26.45
N LYS A 324 20.06 -22.63 -27.48
CA LYS A 324 20.28 -23.07 -28.88
C LYS A 324 21.75 -23.39 -29.11
N TYR A 325 22.67 -22.58 -28.58
CA TYR A 325 24.10 -22.83 -28.65
C TYR A 325 24.47 -24.11 -27.90
N GLU A 326 24.00 -24.30 -26.66
CA GLU A 326 24.22 -25.54 -25.90
C GLU A 326 23.68 -26.78 -26.63
N ARG A 327 22.54 -26.67 -27.33
CA ARG A 327 21.99 -27.80 -28.09
C ARG A 327 22.78 -28.10 -29.36
N ALA A 328 23.36 -27.08 -30.01
CA ALA A 328 24.22 -27.27 -31.19
C ALA A 328 25.54 -27.94 -30.80
N GLU A 329 26.19 -27.50 -29.72
CA GLU A 329 27.44 -28.11 -29.23
C GLU A 329 27.27 -29.58 -28.79
N ASN A 330 26.09 -29.97 -28.32
CA ASN A 330 25.80 -31.36 -27.95
C ASN A 330 25.37 -32.25 -29.14
N HIS A 331 25.07 -31.69 -30.32
CA HIS A 331 24.69 -32.49 -31.50
C HIS A 331 25.87 -32.81 -32.41
N ASP A 332 26.93 -32.00 -32.40
CA ASP A 332 28.16 -32.20 -33.16
C ASP A 332 29.12 -33.23 -32.52
N GLY A 333 28.71 -33.93 -31.46
CA GLY A 333 29.50 -34.92 -30.72
C GLY A 333 29.11 -36.39 -30.94
N ASP A 334 28.08 -36.68 -31.72
CA ASP A 334 27.51 -38.04 -31.92
C ASP A 334 27.57 -38.50 -33.40
N GLU A 335 28.59 -38.09 -34.17
CA GLU A 335 28.86 -38.60 -35.53
C GLU A 335 30.25 -39.24 -35.68
N GLU A 336 30.70 -40.06 -34.74
CA GLU A 336 31.81 -41.02 -34.98
C GLU A 336 31.57 -42.31 -34.18
N ASP A 337 30.88 -43.29 -34.80
CA ASP A 337 31.18 -44.73 -34.74
C ASP A 337 30.00 -45.54 -35.31
N ASP A 338 29.90 -45.61 -36.64
CA ASP A 338 29.11 -46.64 -37.33
C ASP A 338 29.95 -47.25 -38.46
N GLU A 339 31.10 -47.81 -38.09
CA GLU A 339 31.87 -48.73 -38.94
C GLU A 339 31.94 -50.13 -38.30
N ASN A 340 31.45 -51.11 -39.05
CA ASN A 340 31.70 -52.56 -38.99
C ASN A 340 30.85 -53.43 -38.05
N GLY A 341 29.82 -54.05 -38.64
CA GLY A 341 29.12 -55.19 -38.05
C GLY A 341 28.29 -56.02 -39.04
N ALA A 342 28.74 -56.19 -40.29
CA ALA A 342 28.09 -57.11 -41.23
C ALA A 342 28.28 -58.57 -40.78
N ALA A 343 27.22 -59.21 -40.30
CA ALA A 343 27.20 -60.63 -39.98
C ALA A 343 27.24 -61.49 -41.27
N PRO A 344 28.05 -62.56 -41.34
CA PRO A 344 28.10 -63.43 -42.52
C PRO A 344 26.87 -64.37 -42.56
N PRO A 345 26.43 -64.79 -43.77
CA PRO A 345 25.27 -65.66 -43.93
C PRO A 345 25.59 -67.12 -43.55
N SER A 346 24.65 -67.76 -42.86
CA SER A 346 24.69 -69.19 -42.51
C SER A 346 24.58 -70.09 -43.75
N PRO A 347 25.27 -71.25 -43.78
CA PRO A 347 25.13 -72.23 -44.86
C PRO A 347 23.81 -73.02 -44.75
N PRO A 348 23.32 -73.61 -45.86
CA PRO A 348 22.07 -74.36 -45.88
C PRO A 348 22.24 -75.76 -45.25
N PRO A 349 21.16 -76.34 -44.70
CA PRO A 349 21.17 -77.70 -44.14
C PRO A 349 21.06 -78.77 -45.24
N GLU A 350 21.69 -79.92 -44.99
CA GLU A 350 21.54 -81.17 -45.77
C GLU A 350 20.20 -81.87 -45.53
#